data_AF-A0A2H9LKC9-F1
#
_entry.id   AF-A0A2H9LKC9-F1
#
_cell.length_a   1.000
_cell.length_b   1.000
_cell.length_c   1.000
_cell.angle_alpha   90.00
_cell.angle_beta   90.00
_cell.angle_gamma   90.00
#
_symmetry.space_group_name_H-M   'P 1'
#
loop_
_entity.id
_entity.type
_entity.pdbx_description
1 polymer ?
#
loop_
_entity_poly.entity_id
_entity_poly.type
_entity_poly.pdbx_seq_one_letter_code
_entity_poly.pdbx_strand_id
1 'polypeptide(L)'
;MSEEKLADFLKNGKDWSRIRTSVLGVFVLKLPAYRGSPTRLTVELNPVGEDGNPKKRRGLVLRSTAELEDFKELFQYEKLSKLLSALDSVNPKVE
;
A
#
# COMPACT_ATOMS: atom_id res chain seq x y z
N MET A 1 -8.75 -3.19 14.52
CA MET A 1 -7.69 -2.30 15.05
C MET A 1 -8.39 -1.08 15.61
N SER A 2 -8.06 -0.65 16.84
CA SER A 2 -8.72 0.49 17.49
C SER A 2 -8.07 1.82 17.10
N GLU A 3 -8.82 2.91 17.23
CA GLU A 3 -8.32 4.28 17.02
C GLU A 3 -7.19 4.61 18.01
N GLU A 4 -7.28 4.16 19.25
CA GLU A 4 -6.25 4.36 20.27
C GLU A 4 -4.89 3.79 19.83
N LYS A 5 -4.88 2.57 19.27
CA LYS A 5 -3.64 1.95 18.76
C LYS A 5 -3.08 2.72 17.57
N LEU A 6 -3.94 3.30 16.73
CA LEU A 6 -3.51 4.14 15.62
C LEU A 6 -2.94 5.48 16.12
N ALA A 7 -3.57 6.11 17.11
CA ALA A 7 -3.09 7.34 17.71
C ALA A 7 -1.72 7.14 18.40
N ASP A 8 -1.57 6.05 19.15
CA ASP A 8 -0.29 5.66 19.74
C ASP A 8 0.78 5.44 18.68
N PHE A 9 0.47 4.69 17.61
CA PHE A 9 1.41 4.46 16.53
C PHE A 9 1.81 5.74 15.80
N LEU A 10 0.85 6.65 15.55
CA LEU A 10 1.13 7.94 14.95
C LEU A 10 2.12 8.75 15.81
N LYS A 11 1.92 8.76 17.13
CA LYS A 11 2.75 9.49 18.08
C LYS A 11 4.13 8.87 18.27
N ASN A 12 4.17 7.57 18.55
CA ASN A 12 5.34 6.87 19.08
C ASN A 12 6.03 5.93 18.08
N GLY A 13 5.36 5.56 16.98
CA GLY A 13 5.91 4.65 15.98
C GLY A 13 7.11 5.24 15.23
N LYS A 14 8.01 4.38 14.70
CA LYS A 14 9.13 4.83 13.87
C LYS A 14 8.64 5.26 12.49
N ASP A 15 9.24 6.31 11.91
CA ASP A 15 8.95 6.68 10.53
C ASP A 15 9.29 5.54 9.55
N TRP A 16 8.46 5.40 8.52
CA TRP A 16 8.50 4.30 7.54
C TRP A 16 8.25 2.90 8.11
N SER A 17 7.90 2.77 9.39
CA SER A 17 7.52 1.48 9.98
C SER A 17 6.07 1.11 9.64
N ARG A 18 5.80 -0.19 9.70
CA ARG A 18 4.50 -0.79 9.38
C ARG A 18 3.93 -1.53 10.57
N ILE A 19 2.63 -1.46 10.75
CA ILE A 19 1.86 -2.36 11.60
C ILE A 19 1.07 -3.31 10.70
N ARG A 20 1.17 -4.61 10.98
CA ARG A 20 0.32 -5.64 10.34
C ARG A 20 -1.12 -5.51 10.83
N THR A 21 -2.07 -5.64 9.91
CA THR A 21 -3.48 -5.77 10.27
C THR A 21 -3.88 -7.25 10.32
N SER A 22 -5.13 -7.53 10.67
CA SER A 22 -5.70 -8.87 10.58
C SER A 22 -5.92 -9.34 9.14
N VAL A 23 -5.87 -8.43 8.16
CA VAL A 23 -6.01 -8.74 6.74
C VAL A 23 -4.62 -8.86 6.13
N LEU A 24 -4.32 -10.03 5.56
CA LEU A 24 -3.05 -10.28 4.90
C LEU A 24 -2.83 -9.31 3.73
N GLY A 25 -1.61 -8.78 3.65
CA GLY A 25 -1.25 -7.79 2.64
C GLY A 25 -1.79 -6.37 2.87
N VAL A 26 -2.45 -6.12 4.00
CA VAL A 26 -2.88 -4.79 4.41
C VAL A 26 -2.07 -4.37 5.63
N PHE A 27 -1.38 -3.24 5.49
CA PHE A 27 -0.52 -2.67 6.53
C PHE A 27 -0.92 -1.22 6.81
N VAL A 28 -0.71 -0.79 8.07
CA VAL A 28 -0.71 0.65 8.39
C VAL A 28 0.73 1.14 8.40
N LEU A 29 1.02 2.12 7.56
CA LEU A 29 2.34 2.70 7.35
C LEU A 29 2.38 4.12 7.94
N LYS A 30 3.38 4.40 8.79
CA LYS A 30 3.68 5.74 9.27
C LYS A 30 4.60 6.47 8.30
N LEU A 31 4.12 7.56 7.73
CA LEU A 31 4.92 8.45 6.88
C LEU A 31 5.49 9.60 7.71
N PRO A 32 6.78 9.95 7.53
CA PRO A 32 7.35 11.14 8.17
C PRO A 32 6.73 12.42 7.61
N ALA A 33 6.87 13.51 8.35
CA ALA A 33 6.64 14.85 7.80
C ALA A 33 7.61 15.12 6.63
N TYR A 34 7.11 15.71 5.54
CA TYR A 34 7.92 16.01 4.36
C TYR A 34 7.32 17.15 3.53
N ARG A 35 8.16 18.10 3.09
CA ARG A 35 7.78 19.23 2.20
C ARG A 35 6.42 19.86 2.54
N GLY A 36 6.24 20.27 3.80
CA GLY A 36 5.02 20.94 4.29
C GLY A 36 3.87 20.01 4.65
N SER A 37 3.99 18.70 4.42
CA SER A 37 3.03 17.72 4.92
C SER A 37 3.37 17.22 6.31
N PRO A 38 2.41 17.11 7.24
CA PRO A 38 2.64 16.54 8.56
C PRO A 38 2.83 15.02 8.49
N THR A 39 3.41 14.47 9.56
CA THR A 39 3.44 13.04 9.83
C THR A 39 2.01 12.49 9.84
N ARG A 40 1.81 11.34 9.19
CA ARG A 40 0.48 10.73 9.08
C ARG A 40 0.56 9.21 8.94
N LEU A 41 -0.55 8.56 9.26
CA LEU A 41 -0.75 7.14 8.94
C LEU A 41 -1.41 7.00 7.58
N THR A 42 -1.07 5.91 6.91
CA THR A 42 -1.61 5.53 5.59
C THR A 42 -1.84 4.02 5.56
N VAL A 43 -2.63 3.56 4.60
CA VAL A 43 -2.76 2.13 4.31
C VAL A 43 -1.79 1.78 3.20
N GLU A 44 -1.01 0.71 3.37
CA GLU A 44 -0.24 0.10 2.29
C GLU A 44 -0.88 -1.25 1.92
N LEU A 45 -1.24 -1.39 0.65
CA LEU A 45 -1.63 -2.65 0.04
C LEU A 45 -0.41 -3.29 -0.62
N ASN A 46 -0.04 -4.47 -0.16
CA ASN A 46 1.11 -5.19 -0.66
C ASN A 46 0.86 -6.69 -0.53
N PRO A 47 0.62 -7.40 -1.65
CA PRO A 47 0.39 -8.85 -1.60
C PRO A 47 1.50 -9.54 -0.82
N VAL A 48 1.15 -10.56 -0.05
CA VAL A 48 2.13 -11.32 0.74
C VAL A 48 2.44 -12.67 0.11
N GLY A 49 3.63 -13.21 0.39
CA GLY A 49 3.97 -14.61 0.13
C GLY A 49 3.37 -15.56 1.17
N GLU A 50 3.67 -16.84 1.05
CA GLU A 50 3.27 -17.88 2.02
C GLU A 50 3.87 -17.64 3.41
N ASP A 51 5.02 -16.97 3.47
CA ASP A 51 5.68 -16.52 4.70
C ASP A 51 5.01 -15.31 5.37
N GLY A 52 3.95 -14.78 4.75
CA GLY A 52 3.24 -13.59 5.21
C GLY A 52 4.05 -12.29 5.06
N ASN A 53 5.18 -12.30 4.36
CA ASN A 53 5.98 -11.11 4.10
C ASN A 53 5.53 -10.40 2.80
N PRO A 54 5.64 -9.06 2.74
CA PRO A 54 5.22 -8.31 1.56
C PRO A 54 6.07 -8.65 0.33
N LYS A 55 5.44 -8.89 -0.82
CA LYS A 55 6.11 -9.19 -2.10
C LYS A 55 6.91 -8.01 -2.64
N LYS A 56 6.54 -6.77 -2.28
CA LYS A 56 7.24 -5.56 -2.75
C LYS A 56 7.91 -4.83 -1.58
N ARG A 57 9.05 -4.18 -1.85
CA ARG A 57 9.67 -3.24 -0.88
C ARG A 57 8.71 -2.10 -0.51
N ARG A 58 7.92 -1.64 -1.48
CA ARG A 58 6.85 -0.64 -1.33
C ARG A 58 5.63 -1.08 -2.15
N GLY A 59 4.51 -1.24 -1.47
CA GLY A 59 3.21 -1.50 -2.07
C GLY A 59 2.51 -0.23 -2.53
N LEU A 60 1.23 -0.37 -2.85
CA LEU A 60 0.33 0.74 -3.16
C LEU A 60 -0.05 1.44 -1.86
N VAL A 61 0.31 2.72 -1.71
CA VAL A 61 0.00 3.52 -0.52
C VAL A 61 -1.26 4.34 -0.78
N LEU A 62 -2.25 4.17 0.08
CA LEU A 62 -3.53 4.88 0.10
C LEU A 62 -3.59 5.80 1.32
N ARG A 63 -3.88 7.07 1.07
CA ARG A 63 -3.91 8.15 2.07
C ARG A 63 -5.32 8.54 2.48
N SER A 64 -6.32 8.16 1.71
CA SER A 64 -7.73 8.48 1.98
C SER A 64 -8.67 7.47 1.33
N THR A 65 -9.94 7.49 1.77
CA THR A 65 -11.01 6.71 1.15
C THR A 65 -11.27 7.16 -0.28
N ALA A 66 -11.17 8.46 -0.58
CA ALA A 66 -11.33 8.97 -1.95
C ALA A 66 -10.28 8.37 -2.90
N GLU A 67 -9.01 8.33 -2.47
CA GLU A 67 -7.94 7.71 -3.26
C GLU A 67 -8.20 6.20 -3.48
N LEU A 68 -8.76 5.50 -2.50
CA LEU A 68 -9.17 4.10 -2.69
C LEU A 68 -10.24 3.95 -3.79
N GLU A 69 -11.26 4.82 -3.81
CA GLU A 69 -12.29 4.77 -4.85
C GLU A 69 -11.72 5.07 -6.24
N ASP A 70 -10.84 6.09 -6.37
CA ASP A 70 -10.14 6.38 -7.62
C ASP A 70 -9.36 5.15 -8.13
N PHE A 71 -8.63 4.46 -7.25
CA PHE A 71 -7.90 3.24 -7.63
C PHE A 71 -8.83 2.08 -8.01
N LYS A 72 -9.98 1.91 -7.34
CA LYS A 72 -10.96 0.88 -7.70
C LYS A 72 -11.49 1.09 -9.11
N GLU A 73 -11.79 2.32 -9.50
CA GLU A 73 -12.21 2.65 -10.87
C GLU A 73 -11.12 2.29 -11.89
N LEU A 74 -9.86 2.64 -11.60
CA LEU A 74 -8.73 2.27 -12.45
C LEU A 74 -8.56 0.75 -12.60
N PHE A 75 -8.81 -0.03 -11.55
CA PHE A 75 -8.73 -1.49 -11.61
C PHE A 75 -9.83 -2.13 -12.45
N GLN A 76 -11.01 -1.50 -12.55
CA GLN A 76 -12.10 -1.96 -13.40
C GLN A 76 -11.87 -1.63 -14.88
N TYR A 77 -10.88 -0.80 -15.20
CA TYR A 77 -10.62 -0.35 -16.55
C TYR A 77 -10.01 -1.47 -17.41
N GLU A 78 -10.79 -1.99 -18.37
CA GLU A 78 -10.37 -3.06 -19.27
C GLU A 78 -9.05 -2.74 -20.01
N LYS A 79 -8.83 -1.46 -20.38
CA LYS A 79 -7.59 -1.09 -21.07
C LYS A 79 -6.36 -1.16 -20.16
N LEU A 80 -6.50 -1.05 -18.84
CA LEU A 80 -5.39 -1.29 -17.92
C LEU A 80 -4.93 -2.75 -17.99
N SER A 81 -5.87 -3.69 -17.98
CA SER A 81 -5.57 -5.12 -18.12
C SER A 81 -4.91 -5.43 -19.47
N LYS A 82 -5.46 -4.89 -20.56
CA LYS A 82 -4.87 -5.06 -21.91
C LYS A 82 -3.45 -4.48 -21.99
N LEU A 83 -3.21 -3.31 -21.40
CA LEU A 83 -1.89 -2.71 -21.35
C LEU A 83 -0.90 -3.59 -20.58
N LEU A 84 -1.28 -4.09 -19.40
CA LEU A 84 -0.42 -4.98 -18.62
C LEU A 84 -0.07 -6.26 -19.38
N SER A 85 -1.05 -6.90 -20.04
CA SER A 85 -0.78 -8.09 -20.87
C SER A 85 0.15 -7.81 -22.05
N ALA A 86 0.03 -6.63 -22.67
CA ALA A 86 0.96 -6.22 -23.72
C ALA A 86 2.39 -6.03 -23.18
N LEU A 87 2.54 -5.44 -21.99
CA LEU A 87 3.84 -5.31 -21.32
C LEU A 87 4.44 -6.67 -20.99
N ASP A 88 3.65 -7.60 -20.46
CA ASP A 88 4.10 -8.96 -20.13
C ASP A 88 4.58 -9.73 -21.37
N SER A 89 4.01 -9.42 -22.54
CA SER A 89 4.37 -10.06 -23.82
C SER A 89 5.69 -9.53 -24.42
N VAL A 90 6.05 -8.27 -24.13
CA VAL A 90 7.22 -7.59 -24.69
C VAL A 90 8.42 -7.63 -23.74
N ASN A 91 8.16 -7.64 -22.43
CA ASN A 91 9.23 -7.66 -21.44
C ASN A 91 10.01 -8.99 -21.47
N PRO A 92 11.34 -8.95 -21.27
CA PRO A 92 12.14 -10.17 -21.12
C PRO A 92 11.58 -11.05 -20.00
N LYS A 93 11.49 -12.35 -20.25
CA LYS A 93 11.13 -13.30 -19.21
C LYS A 93 12.29 -13.40 -18.23
N VAL A 94 12.02 -13.15 -16.96
CA VAL A 94 12.97 -13.40 -15.89
C VAL A 94 12.95 -14.91 -15.65
N GLU A 95 14.07 -15.59 -15.92
CA GLU A 95 14.32 -16.99 -15.51
C GLU A 95 14.47 -17.11 -14.00
#